data_AF-A0A916R4E2-F1
#
_entry.id   AF-A0A916R4E2-F1
#
_cell.length_a   1.000
_cell.length_b   1.000
_cell.length_c   1.000
_cell.angle_alpha   90.00
_cell.angle_beta   90.00
_cell.angle_gamma   90.00
#
_symmetry.space_group_name_H-M   'P 1'
#
loop_
_entity.id
_entity.type
_entity.pdbx_description
1 polymer ?
#
loop_
_entity_poly.entity_id
_entity_poly.type
_entity_poly.pdbx_seq_one_letter_code
_entity_poly.pdbx_strand_id
1 'polypeptide(L)' 'MKLAARVGKVPPSLTLVISAKAKEMQAEGIDVCSFSAGEPDFDTPEHIKAAVQKSTGCW' A
#
# COMPACT_ATOMS: atom_id res chain seq x y z
N MET A 1 22.62 14.80 -2.88
CA MET A 1 22.12 14.01 -1.73
C MET A 1 22.94 12.73 -1.64
N LYS A 2 23.56 12.40 -0.50
CA LYS A 2 24.39 11.19 -0.34
C LYS A 2 23.64 10.19 0.55
N LEU A 3 23.28 9.04 -0.01
CA LEU A 3 22.60 7.98 0.73
C LEU A 3 23.59 7.25 1.65
N ALA A 4 23.08 6.69 2.74
CA ALA A 4 23.87 5.84 3.63
C ALA A 4 24.30 4.56 2.91
N ALA A 5 25.54 4.12 3.12
CA ALA A 5 26.13 2.96 2.43
C ALA A 5 25.32 1.66 2.61
N ARG A 6 24.60 1.51 3.73
CA ARG A 6 23.77 0.33 4.01
C ARG A 6 22.54 0.20 3.10
N VAL A 7 22.08 1.28 2.47
CA VAL A 7 20.88 1.26 1.60
C VAL A 7 21.10 0.36 0.38
N GLY A 8 22.29 0.38 -0.21
CA GLY A 8 22.62 -0.47 -1.36
C GLY A 8 22.70 -1.97 -1.06
N LYS A 9 22.64 -2.37 0.21
CA LYS A 9 22.60 -3.78 0.62
C LYS A 9 21.18 -4.34 0.71
N VAL A 10 20.16 -3.49 0.66
CA VAL A 10 18.76 -3.92 0.72
C VAL A 10 18.33 -4.31 -0.69
N PRO A 11 18.00 -5.60 -0.95
CA PRO A 11 17.55 -6.01 -2.27
C PRO A 11 16.16 -5.41 -2.57
N PRO A 12 15.82 -5.24 -3.85
CA PRO A 12 14.49 -4.81 -4.25
C PRO A 12 13.42 -5.81 -3.78
N SER A 13 12.23 -5.30 -3.44
CA SER A 13 11.12 -6.13 -2.97
C SER A 13 10.40 -6.81 -4.14
N LEU A 14 10.43 -8.14 -4.16
CA LEU A 14 9.69 -8.95 -5.14
C LEU A 14 8.18 -8.82 -4.96
N THR A 15 7.69 -8.68 -3.73
CA THR A 15 6.25 -8.52 -3.46
C THR A 15 5.73 -7.21 -4.04
N LEU A 16 6.52 -6.13 -3.94
CA LEU A 16 6.15 -4.83 -4.50
C LEU A 16 6.05 -4.88 -6.03
N VAL A 17 6.94 -5.61 -6.71
CA VAL A 17 6.91 -5.77 -8.17
C VAL A 17 5.63 -6.49 -8.60
N ILE A 18 5.24 -7.55 -7.90
CA ILE A 18 4.02 -8.31 -8.20
C ILE A 18 2.78 -7.44 -7.99
N SER A 19 2.67 -6.74 -6.86
CA SER A 19 1.54 -5.85 -6.59
C SER A 19 1.44 -4.69 -7.57
N ALA A 20 2.57 -4.12 -7.99
CA ALA A 20 2.60 -3.06 -8.99
C ALA A 20 2.09 -3.54 -10.36
N LYS A 21 2.54 -4.72 -10.81
CA LYS A 21 2.10 -5.31 -12.06
C LYS A 21 0.60 -5.65 -12.05
N ALA A 22 0.08 -6.18 -10.95
CA ALA A 22 -1.34 -6.46 -10.82
C ALA A 22 -2.19 -5.18 -10.93
N LYS A 23 -1.74 -4.07 -10.31
CA LYS A 23 -2.40 -2.76 -10.41
C LYS A 23 -2.37 -2.19 -11.83
N GLU A 24 -1.25 -2.34 -12.53
CA GLU A 24 -1.10 -1.92 -13.93
C GLU A 24 -2.07 -2.68 -14.84
N MET A 25 -2.13 -4.00 -14.72
CA MET A 25 -3.07 -4.84 -15.48
C MET A 25 -4.54 -4.47 -15.22
N GLN A 26 -4.90 -4.18 -13.96
CA GLN A 26 -6.25 -3.70 -13.63
C GLN A 26 -6.54 -2.33 -14.28
N ALA A 27 -5.56 -1.42 -14.31
CA ALA A 27 -5.71 -0.10 -14.95
C ALA A 27 -5.85 -0.19 -16.48
N GLU A 28 -5.27 -1.22 -17.09
CA GLU A 28 -5.44 -1.56 -18.51
C GLU A 28 -6.81 -2.21 -18.81
N GLY A 29 -7.64 -2.45 -17.79
CA GLY A 29 -8.96 -3.05 -17.93
C GLY A 29 -8.96 -4.58 -17.95
N ILE A 30 -7.84 -5.22 -17.57
CA ILE A 30 -7.77 -6.68 -17.43
C ILE A 30 -8.44 -7.07 -16.11
N ASP A 31 -9.31 -8.08 -16.16
CA ASP A 31 -9.92 -8.66 -14.96
C ASP A 31 -8.87 -9.47 -14.17
N VAL A 32 -8.43 -8.92 -13.03
CA VAL A 32 -7.35 -9.48 -12.21
C VAL A 32 -7.84 -9.71 -10.78
N CYS A 33 -7.97 -10.99 -10.41
CA CYS A 33 -8.18 -11.42 -9.03
C CYS A 33 -6.83 -11.46 -8.26
N SER A 34 -6.53 -10.39 -7.53
CA SER A 34 -5.29 -10.30 -6.74
C SER A 34 -5.47 -10.89 -5.33
N PHE A 35 -4.79 -12.02 -5.07
CA PHE A 35 -4.66 -12.61 -3.73
C PHE A 35 -3.36 -12.21 -3.02
N SER A 36 -2.73 -11.12 -3.46
CA SER A 36 -1.43 -10.68 -2.96
C SER A 36 -1.52 -9.63 -1.84
N ALA A 37 -2.71 -9.09 -1.58
CA ALA A 37 -2.92 -8.15 -0.48
C ALA A 37 -2.81 -8.86 0.87
N GLY A 38 -2.03 -8.29 1.79
CA GLY A 38 -1.89 -8.78 3.17
C GLY A 38 -2.80 -8.05 4.17
N GLU A 39 -3.67 -7.17 3.68
CA GLU A 39 -4.58 -6.35 4.47
C GLU A 39 -6.04 -6.64 4.10
N PRO A 40 -7.00 -6.44 5.02
CA PRO A 40 -8.41 -6.61 4.73
C PRO A 40 -8.90 -5.65 3.64
N ASP A 41 -9.93 -6.07 2.92
CA ASP A 41 -10.65 -5.30 1.91
C ASP A 41 -11.64 -4.27 2.49
N PHE A 42 -11.91 -4.35 3.79
CA PHE A 42 -12.77 -3.42 4.50
C PHE A 42 -12.03 -2.13 4.87
N ASP A 43 -12.73 -1.00 4.73
CA ASP A 43 -12.23 0.28 5.22
C ASP A 43 -12.20 0.31 6.76
N THR A 44 -11.43 1.24 7.31
CA THR A 44 -11.34 1.48 8.74
C THR A 44 -12.74 1.86 9.30
N PRO A 45 -13.18 1.25 10.42
CA PRO A 45 -14.48 1.59 11.03
C PRO A 45 -14.65 3.08 11.36
N GLU A 46 -15.87 3.60 11.18
CA GLU A 46 -16.18 5.03 11.34
C GLU A 46 -15.88 5.58 12.73
N HIS A 47 -16.06 4.79 13.80
CA HIS A 47 -15.75 5.23 15.15
C HIS A 47 -14.24 5.49 15.35
N ILE A 48 -13.38 4.78 14.62
CA ILE A 48 -11.93 4.98 14.65
C ILE A 48 -11.58 6.24 13.87
N LYS A 49 -12.16 6.43 12.68
CA LYS A 49 -11.99 7.65 11.87
C LYS A 49 -12.41 8.91 12.64
N ALA A 50 -13.58 8.87 13.30
CA ALA A 50 -14.10 9.96 14.11
C ALA A 50 -13.20 10.27 15.33
N ALA A 51 -12.62 9.25 15.97
CA ALA A 51 -11.67 9.45 17.06
C ALA A 51 -10.40 10.17 16.59
N VAL A 52 -9.88 9.82 15.40
CA VAL A 52 -8.73 10.51 14.79
C VAL A 52 -9.09 11.96 14.50
N GLN A 53 -10.21 12.23 13.81
CA GLN A 53 -10.69 13.59 13.52
C GLN A 53 -10.78 14.46 14.76
N LYS A 54 -11.34 13.91 15.84
CA LYS A 54 -11.50 14.63 17.11
C LYS A 54 -10.16 14.92 17.78
N SER A 55 -9.18 14.04 17.63
CA SER A 55 -7.85 14.18 18.25
C SER A 55 -6.91 15.09 17.47
N THR A 56 -6.94 15.05 16.14
CA THR A 56 -5.99 15.79 15.28
C THR A 56 -6.57 17.09 14.74
N GLY A 57 -7.91 17.24 14.73
CA GLY A 57 -8.59 18.39 14.12
C GLY A 57 -8.47 18.45 12.59
N CYS A 58 -7.93 17.39 11.95
CA CYS A 58 -7.75 17.32 10.50
C CYS A 58 -8.22 15.97 9.98
N TRP A 59 -8.99 16.00 8.88
CA TRP A 59 -9.28 14.91 7.96
C TRP A 59 -9.40 15.47 6.55
#